data_AF-A0A084T512-F1
#
_entry.id   AF-A0A084T512-F1
#
_cell.length_a   1.000
_cell.length_b   1.000
_cell.length_c   1.000
_cell.angle_alpha   90.00
_cell.angle_beta   90.00
_cell.angle_gamma   90.00
#
_symmetry.space_group_name_H-M   'P 1'
#
loop_
_entity.id
_entity.type
_entity.pdbx_description
1 polymer ?
#
loop_
_entity_poly.entity_id
_entity_poly.type
_entity_poly.pdbx_seq_one_letter_code
_entity_poly.pdbx_strand_id
1 'polypeptide(L)'
;MGNKSTLIGYITYGQHILEFSRQLSSGLDDIRAAILNREYQKLESLNQTITSLTHRLAEADLKRYAMAKRLGCQDRLYTKVIQAKLQGGVLQRVQALDKQIEQSIGQCKTKLERQGNIMLMQHQAMEEALGKHKLRINV
;
A
#
# COMPACT_ATOMS: atom_id res chain seq x y z
N MET A 1 -23.50 -24.65 -3.48
CA MET A 1 -23.59 -23.32 -2.84
C MET A 1 -22.23 -22.71 -2.42
N GLY A 2 -21.17 -23.50 -2.16
CA GLY A 2 -19.88 -23.00 -1.65
C GLY A 2 -19.03 -22.10 -2.58
N ASN A 3 -19.13 -22.24 -3.91
CA ASN A 3 -18.35 -21.41 -4.84
C ASN A 3 -18.86 -19.97 -4.92
N LYS A 4 -20.17 -19.73 -4.77
CA LYS A 4 -20.76 -18.40 -4.84
C LYS A 4 -20.37 -17.56 -3.62
N SER A 5 -20.44 -18.12 -2.41
CA SER A 5 -20.01 -17.43 -1.19
C SER A 5 -18.51 -17.15 -1.17
N THR A 6 -17.70 -18.10 -1.67
CA THR A 6 -16.24 -17.93 -1.79
C THR A 6 -15.89 -16.82 -2.79
N LEU A 7 -16.57 -16.76 -3.93
CA LEU A 7 -16.39 -15.70 -4.92
C LEU A 7 -16.80 -14.32 -4.38
N ILE A 8 -17.90 -14.25 -3.63
CA ILE A 8 -18.30 -13.01 -2.93
C ILE A 8 -17.18 -12.58 -1.98
N GLY A 9 -16.67 -13.50 -1.15
CA GLY A 9 -15.55 -13.22 -0.26
C GLY A 9 -14.29 -12.74 -1.01
N TYR A 10 -13.97 -13.37 -2.14
CA TYR A 10 -12.83 -12.97 -2.99
C TYR A 10 -12.97 -11.52 -3.49
N ILE A 11 -14.17 -11.13 -3.91
CA ILE A 11 -14.47 -9.77 -4.37
C ILE A 11 -14.43 -8.80 -3.18
N THR A 12 -15.05 -9.14 -2.05
CA THR A 12 -15.07 -8.31 -0.84
C THR A 12 -13.66 -8.00 -0.34
N TYR A 13 -12.79 -9.00 -0.25
CA TYR A 13 -11.42 -8.74 0.17
C TYR A 13 -10.63 -7.94 -0.87
N GLY A 14 -10.91 -8.09 -2.17
CA GLY A 14 -10.35 -7.20 -3.19
C GLY A 14 -10.80 -5.75 -3.00
N GLN A 15 -12.06 -5.52 -2.64
CA GLN A 15 -12.55 -4.16 -2.33
C GLN A 15 -11.87 -3.58 -1.09
N HIS A 16 -11.64 -4.38 -0.04
CA HIS A 16 -10.86 -3.95 1.13
C HIS A 16 -9.42 -3.60 0.77
N ILE A 17 -8.75 -4.40 -0.06
CA ILE A 17 -7.39 -4.11 -0.55
C ILE A 17 -7.38 -2.77 -1.29
N LEU A 18 -8.32 -2.57 -2.20
CA LEU A 18 -8.44 -1.32 -2.95
C LEU A 18 -8.64 -0.13 -2.00
N GLU A 19 -9.54 -0.24 -1.04
CA GLU A 19 -9.80 0.83 -0.07
C GLU A 19 -8.57 1.16 0.78
N PHE A 20 -7.94 0.15 1.38
CA PHE A 20 -6.75 0.36 2.21
C PHE A 20 -5.59 0.90 1.40
N SER A 21 -5.40 0.47 0.15
CA SER A 21 -4.36 1.02 -0.73
C SER A 21 -4.62 2.51 -1.07
N ARG A 22 -5.88 2.93 -1.25
CA ARG A 22 -6.21 4.34 -1.46
C ARG A 22 -5.96 5.19 -0.23
N GLN A 23 -6.37 4.69 0.94
CA GLN A 23 -6.09 5.35 2.22
C GLN A 23 -4.58 5.45 2.49
N LEU A 24 -3.82 4.40 2.18
CA LEU A 24 -2.36 4.40 2.27
C LEU A 24 -1.75 5.45 1.33
N SER A 25 -2.20 5.48 0.08
CA SER A 25 -1.77 6.47 -0.91
C SER A 25 -2.02 7.91 -0.46
N SER A 26 -3.19 8.20 0.13
CA SER A 26 -3.51 9.50 0.70
C SER A 26 -2.64 9.82 1.91
N GLY A 27 -2.49 8.88 2.84
CA GLY A 27 -1.69 9.08 4.05
C GLY A 27 -0.21 9.32 3.75
N LEU A 28 0.33 8.75 2.66
CA LEU A 28 1.69 9.06 2.20
C LEU A 28 1.84 10.52 1.73
N ASP A 29 0.80 11.10 1.11
CA ASP A 29 0.80 12.53 0.77
C ASP A 29 0.72 13.39 2.04
N ASP A 30 -0.07 12.98 3.03
CA ASP A 30 -0.19 13.67 4.31
C ASP A 30 1.11 13.66 5.11
N ILE A 31 1.83 12.53 5.14
CA ILE A 31 3.16 12.47 5.77
C ILE A 31 4.11 13.40 5.04
N ARG A 32 4.12 13.38 3.71
CA ARG A 32 4.98 14.27 2.93
C ARG A 32 4.69 15.73 3.25
N ALA A 33 3.42 16.13 3.34
CA ALA A 33 3.02 17.47 3.73
C ALA A 33 3.47 17.82 5.16
N ALA A 34 3.27 16.91 6.12
CA ALA A 34 3.69 17.10 7.50
C ALA A 34 5.21 17.27 7.63
N ILE A 35 6.01 16.52 6.86
CA ILE A 35 7.48 16.68 6.80
C ILE A 35 7.84 18.08 6.30
N LEU A 36 7.23 18.52 5.19
CA LEU A 36 7.53 19.82 4.58
C LEU A 36 7.14 20.98 5.49
N ASN A 37 6.04 20.83 6.25
CA ASN A 37 5.55 21.84 7.19
C ASN A 37 6.19 21.74 8.59
N ARG A 38 7.07 20.76 8.83
CA ARG A 38 7.70 20.50 10.13
C ARG A 38 6.68 20.19 11.25
N GLU A 39 5.55 19.57 10.88
CA GLU A 39 4.47 19.15 11.79
C GLU A 39 4.83 17.81 12.47
N TYR A 40 5.93 17.76 13.23
CA TYR A 40 6.48 16.50 13.77
C TYR A 40 5.51 15.75 14.70
N GLN A 41 4.65 16.46 15.44
CA GLN A 41 3.61 15.84 16.28
C GLN A 41 2.57 15.08 15.44
N LYS A 42 2.22 15.59 14.26
CA LYS A 42 1.29 14.95 13.34
C LYS A 42 1.92 13.74 12.65
N LEU A 43 3.24 13.78 12.41
CA LEU A 43 3.99 12.71 11.78
C LEU A 43 3.86 11.38 12.52
N GLU A 44 3.91 11.40 13.86
CA GLU A 44 3.82 10.18 14.67
C GLU A 44 2.45 9.49 14.50
N SER A 45 1.36 10.25 14.59
CA SER A 45 -0.01 9.74 14.37
C SER A 45 -0.20 9.21 12.94
N LEU A 46 0.35 9.90 11.95
CA LEU A 46 0.30 9.46 10.56
C LEU A 46 1.09 8.16 10.34
N ASN A 47 2.26 8.02 10.95
CA ASN A 47 3.07 6.80 10.88
C ASN A 47 2.36 5.58 11.51
N GLN A 48 1.68 5.78 12.64
CA GLN A 48 0.86 4.74 13.27
C GLN A 48 -0.30 4.33 12.34
N THR A 49 -0.95 5.31 11.72
CA THR A 49 -2.03 5.07 10.75
C THR A 49 -1.55 4.26 9.55
N ILE A 50 -0.42 4.64 8.93
CA ILE A 50 0.18 3.91 7.80
C ILE A 50 0.56 2.49 8.18
N THR A 51 1.12 2.28 9.38
CA THR A 51 1.47 0.95 9.88
C THR A 51 0.23 0.07 10.02
N SER A 52 -0.84 0.60 10.61
CA SER A 52 -2.12 -0.10 10.73
C SER A 52 -2.73 -0.43 9.37
N LEU A 53 -2.73 0.52 8.43
CA LEU A 53 -3.24 0.30 7.07
C LEU A 53 -2.44 -0.76 6.32
N THR A 54 -1.12 -0.77 6.46
CA THR A 54 -0.25 -1.77 5.84
C THR A 54 -0.54 -3.17 6.37
N HIS A 55 -0.76 -3.30 7.68
CA HIS A 55 -1.16 -4.57 8.30
C HIS A 55 -2.53 -5.05 7.79
N ARG A 56 -3.53 -4.17 7.76
CA ARG A 56 -4.87 -4.48 7.26
C ARG A 56 -4.88 -4.84 5.77
N LEU A 57 -4.03 -4.20 4.96
CA LEU A 57 -3.81 -4.52 3.55
C LEU A 57 -3.28 -5.96 3.40
N ALA A 58 -2.25 -6.32 4.16
CA ALA A 58 -1.66 -7.66 4.15
C ALA A 58 -2.67 -8.73 4.61
N GLU A 59 -3.44 -8.46 5.67
CA GLU A 59 -4.50 -9.38 6.10
C GLU A 59 -5.58 -9.56 5.03
N ALA A 60 -6.01 -8.48 4.38
CA ALA A 60 -7.02 -8.55 3.33
C ALA A 60 -6.51 -9.35 2.13
N ASP A 61 -5.25 -9.20 1.74
CA ASP A 61 -4.63 -10.02 0.69
C ASP A 61 -4.55 -11.49 1.07
N LEU A 62 -4.13 -11.82 2.29
CA LEU A 62 -4.12 -13.21 2.79
C LEU A 62 -5.51 -13.84 2.77
N LYS A 63 -6.54 -13.09 3.21
CA LYS A 63 -7.93 -13.54 3.18
C LYS A 63 -8.43 -13.70 1.74
N ARG A 64 -8.07 -12.79 0.83
CA ARG A 64 -8.40 -12.89 -0.60
C ARG A 64 -7.76 -14.12 -1.23
N TYR A 65 -6.49 -14.38 -0.93
CA TYR A 65 -5.77 -15.55 -1.39
C TYR A 65 -6.37 -16.85 -0.84
N ALA A 66 -6.80 -16.87 0.43
CA ALA A 66 -7.51 -18.01 0.99
C ALA A 66 -8.82 -18.32 0.24
N MET A 67 -9.54 -17.30 -0.23
CA MET A 67 -10.70 -17.50 -1.11
C MET A 67 -10.28 -18.02 -2.48
N ALA A 68 -9.19 -17.51 -3.05
CA ALA A 68 -8.67 -18.02 -4.33
C ALA A 68 -8.28 -19.51 -4.24
N LYS A 69 -7.69 -19.96 -3.12
CA LYS A 69 -7.42 -21.38 -2.87
C LYS A 69 -8.67 -22.23 -2.88
N ARG A 70 -9.74 -21.76 -2.22
CA ARG A 70 -11.04 -22.44 -2.21
C ARG A 70 -11.70 -22.49 -3.59
N LEU A 71 -11.36 -21.57 -4.49
CA LEU A 71 -11.73 -21.58 -5.91
C LEU A 71 -10.75 -22.40 -6.79
N GLY A 72 -9.86 -23.18 -6.16
CA GLY A 72 -8.94 -24.11 -6.80
C GLY A 72 -7.71 -23.45 -7.42
N CYS A 73 -7.25 -22.31 -6.90
CA CYS A 73 -5.97 -21.72 -7.27
C CYS A 73 -4.89 -22.12 -6.26
N GLN A 74 -3.76 -22.69 -6.71
CA GLN A 74 -2.64 -23.04 -5.82
C GLN A 74 -1.45 -22.06 -5.96
N ASP A 75 -1.39 -21.32 -7.06
CA ASP A 75 -0.28 -20.42 -7.38
C ASP A 75 -0.32 -19.10 -6.61
N ARG A 76 0.86 -18.48 -6.43
CA ARG A 76 0.99 -17.11 -5.91
C ARG A 76 0.40 -16.06 -6.85
N LEU A 77 0.41 -16.30 -8.17
CA LEU A 77 -0.20 -15.41 -9.17
C LEU A 77 -1.72 -15.67 -9.30
N TYR A 78 -2.41 -15.66 -8.16
CA TYR A 78 -3.78 -16.17 -8.06
C TYR A 78 -4.80 -15.36 -8.85
N THR A 79 -4.58 -14.05 -9.04
CA THR A 79 -5.49 -13.16 -9.76
C THR A 79 -5.70 -13.59 -11.21
N LYS A 80 -4.62 -13.90 -11.95
CA LYS A 80 -4.70 -14.40 -13.34
C LYS A 80 -5.41 -15.74 -13.43
N VAL A 81 -5.11 -16.65 -12.51
CA VAL A 81 -5.73 -17.99 -12.46
C VAL A 81 -7.24 -17.89 -12.18
N ILE A 82 -7.65 -17.01 -11.25
CA ILE A 82 -9.07 -16.78 -10.98
C ILE A 82 -9.77 -16.14 -12.17
N GLN A 83 -9.19 -15.13 -12.80
CA GLN A 83 -9.76 -14.51 -14.00
C GLN A 83 -9.99 -15.53 -15.12
N ALA A 84 -9.04 -16.44 -15.37
CA ALA A 84 -9.18 -17.48 -16.39
C ALA A 84 -10.35 -18.46 -16.13
N LYS A 85 -10.79 -18.59 -14.87
CA LYS A 85 -11.92 -19.45 -14.47
C LYS A 85 -13.27 -18.73 -14.44
N LEU A 86 -13.29 -17.40 -14.60
CA LEU A 86 -14.51 -16.59 -14.54
C LEU A 86 -14.98 -16.23 -15.95
N GLN A 87 -16.28 -15.99 -16.09
CA GLN A 87 -16.90 -15.59 -17.35
C GLN A 87 -17.97 -14.51 -17.12
N GLY A 88 -18.37 -13.82 -18.19
CA GLY A 88 -19.45 -12.83 -18.18
C GLY A 88 -19.18 -11.63 -17.25
N GLY A 89 -20.24 -11.05 -16.70
CA GLY A 89 -20.15 -9.83 -15.88
C GLY A 89 -19.32 -9.98 -14.61
N VAL A 90 -19.18 -11.19 -14.06
CA VAL A 90 -18.33 -11.47 -12.90
C VAL A 90 -16.85 -11.30 -13.26
N LEU A 91 -16.43 -11.81 -14.43
CA LEU A 91 -15.07 -11.64 -14.93
C LEU A 91 -14.72 -10.16 -15.08
N GLN A 92 -15.60 -9.40 -15.75
CA GLN A 92 -15.41 -7.96 -15.97
C GLN A 92 -15.25 -7.20 -14.64
N ARG A 93 -16.08 -7.53 -13.64
CA ARG A 93 -15.99 -6.93 -12.31
C ARG A 93 -14.66 -7.25 -11.61
N VAL A 94 -14.20 -8.50 -11.67
CA VAL A 94 -12.94 -8.91 -11.05
C VAL A 94 -11.74 -8.26 -11.74
N GLN A 95 -11.73 -8.22 -13.07
CA GLN A 95 -10.66 -7.55 -13.84
C GLN A 95 -10.59 -6.05 -13.56
N ALA A 96 -11.74 -5.37 -13.51
CA ALA A 96 -11.81 -3.96 -13.18
C ALA A 96 -11.31 -3.67 -11.75
N LEU A 97 -11.62 -4.55 -10.80
CA LEU A 97 -11.14 -4.46 -9.43
C LEU A 97 -9.63 -4.69 -9.34
N ASP A 98 -9.11 -5.74 -9.99
CA ASP A 98 -7.69 -6.06 -10.00
C ASP A 98 -6.86 -4.95 -10.63
N LYS A 99 -7.33 -4.36 -11.74
CA LYS A 99 -6.69 -3.21 -12.37
C LYS A 99 -6.64 -1.99 -11.44
N GLN A 100 -7.72 -1.71 -10.71
CA GLN A 100 -7.76 -0.61 -9.75
C GLN A 100 -6.81 -0.84 -8.56
N ILE A 101 -6.72 -2.08 -8.07
CA ILE A 101 -5.77 -2.46 -7.02
C ILE A 101 -4.33 -2.25 -7.51
N GLU A 102 -3.99 -2.77 -8.69
CA GLU A 102 -2.66 -2.62 -9.28
C GLU A 102 -2.27 -1.16 -9.44
N GLN A 103 -3.17 -0.32 -9.97
CA GLN A 103 -2.94 1.12 -10.11
C GLN A 103 -2.70 1.80 -8.74
N SER A 104 -3.54 1.51 -7.74
CA SER A 104 -3.46 2.12 -6.42
C SER A 104 -2.19 1.70 -5.66
N ILE A 105 -1.81 0.42 -5.72
CA ILE A 105 -0.54 -0.09 -5.17
C ILE A 105 0.66 0.52 -5.91
N GLY A 106 0.59 0.65 -7.23
CA GLY A 106 1.61 1.33 -8.03
C GLY A 106 1.83 2.78 -7.56
N GLN A 107 0.74 3.52 -7.30
CA GLN A 107 0.82 4.88 -6.76
C GLN A 107 1.48 4.91 -5.37
N CYS A 108 1.11 3.98 -4.47
CA CYS A 108 1.74 3.87 -3.16
C CYS A 108 3.26 3.66 -3.29
N LYS A 109 3.68 2.75 -4.18
CA LYS A 109 5.09 2.46 -4.44
C LYS A 109 5.84 3.70 -4.94
N THR A 110 5.31 4.40 -5.95
CA THR A 110 5.92 5.63 -6.46
C THR A 110 6.04 6.70 -5.38
N LYS A 111 5.03 6.85 -4.51
CA LYS A 111 5.07 7.82 -3.41
C LYS A 111 6.11 7.45 -2.36
N LEU A 112 6.20 6.17 -1.98
CA LEU A 112 7.22 5.67 -1.05
C LEU A 112 8.64 5.88 -1.59
N GLU A 113 8.88 5.54 -2.85
CA GLU A 113 10.19 5.76 -3.50
C GLU A 113 10.57 7.24 -3.49
N ARG A 114 9.63 8.12 -3.84
CA ARG A 114 9.84 9.57 -3.79
C ARG A 114 10.14 10.05 -2.37
N GLN A 115 9.43 9.55 -1.37
CA GLN A 115 9.63 9.94 0.03
C GLN A 115 10.98 9.46 0.58
N GLY A 116 11.38 8.22 0.27
CA GLY A 116 12.69 7.69 0.63
C GLY A 116 13.84 8.53 0.08
N ASN A 117 13.74 8.95 -1.18
CA ASN A 117 14.73 9.84 -1.81
C ASN A 117 14.80 11.20 -1.09
N ILE A 118 13.67 11.79 -0.71
CA ILE A 118 13.65 13.07 0.04
C ILE A 118 14.28 12.92 1.42
N MET A 119 13.98 11.84 2.15
CA MET A 119 14.56 11.61 3.47
C MET A 119 16.08 11.42 3.40
N LEU A 120 16.58 10.71 2.39
CA LEU A 120 18.01 10.57 2.12
C LEU A 120 18.69 11.93 1.90
N MET A 121 18.10 12.78 1.05
CA MET A 121 18.62 14.13 0.80
C MET A 121 18.60 15.00 2.06
N GLN A 122 17.54 14.94 2.86
CA GLN A 122 17.45 15.66 4.13
C GLN A 122 18.51 15.18 5.13
N HIS A 123 18.72 13.87 5.22
CA HIS A 123 19.73 13.29 6.09
C HIS A 123 21.15 13.76 5.72
N GLN A 124 21.50 13.71 4.44
CA GLN A 124 22.80 14.20 3.94
C GLN A 124 23.00 15.69 4.23
N ALA A 125 21.98 16.53 4.01
CA ALA A 125 22.06 17.95 4.31
C ALA A 125 22.26 18.23 5.82
N MET A 126 21.63 17.43 6.69
CA MET A 126 21.83 17.52 8.14
C MET A 126 23.24 17.07 8.55
N GLU A 127 23.75 15.96 8.01
CA GLU A 127 25.11 15.50 8.28
C GLU A 127 26.16 16.55 7.86
N GLU A 128 26.02 17.15 6.68
CA GLU A 128 26.91 18.22 6.23
C GLU A 128 26.86 19.45 7.15
N ALA A 129 25.65 19.86 7.57
CA ALA A 129 25.48 21.01 8.46
C ALA A 129 26.10 20.76 9.84
N LEU A 130 25.88 19.57 10.40
CA LEU A 130 26.47 19.17 11.68
C LEU A 130 28.00 19.00 11.59
N GLY A 131 28.51 18.46 10.48
CA GLY A 131 29.94 18.38 10.20
C GLY A 131 30.59 19.77 10.12
N LYS A 132 29.93 20.72 9.43
CA LYS A 132 30.35 22.14 9.38
C LYS A 132 30.31 22.80 10.76
N HIS A 133 29.37 22.45 11.62
CA HIS A 133 29.31 22.96 13.00
C HIS A 133 30.41 22.38 13.90
N LYS A 134 30.77 21.09 13.79
CA LYS A 134 31.91 20.52 14.53
C LYS A 134 33.23 21.25 14.22
N LEU A 135 33.43 21.65 12.96
CA LEU A 135 34.61 22.43 12.55
C LEU A 135 34.63 23.85 13.15
N ARG A 136 33.48 24.40 13.54
CA ARG A 136 33.38 25.74 14.15
C ARG A 136 33.44 25.73 15.68
N ILE A 137 33.28 24.58 16.32
CA ILE A 137 33.33 24.42 17.79
C ILE A 137 34.74 24.02 18.26
N ASN A 138 35.60 23.51 17.36
CA ASN A 138 37.04 23.37 17.62
C ASN A 138 37.77 24.73 17.51
N VAL A 139 37.37 25.70 18.34
CA VAL A 139 38.11 26.95 18.61
C VAL A 139 38.47 26.98 20.08
#